data_AF-A0A1B6IE06-F1
#
_entry.id   AF-A0A1B6IE06-F1
#
_cell.length_a   1.000
_cell.length_b   1.000
_cell.length_c   1.000
_cell.angle_alpha   90.00
_cell.angle_beta   90.00
_cell.angle_gamma   90.00
#
_symmetry.space_group_name_H-M   'P 1'
#
loop_
_entity.id
_entity.type
_entity.pdbx_description
1 polymer ?
#
loop_
_entity_poly.entity_id
_entity_poly.type
_entity_poly.pdbx_seq_one_letter_code
_entity_poly.pdbx_strand_id
1 'polypeptide(L)'
;GFGPLVYCGLQGIVSLLSEISPKNDLGHPLCGNLRGGMWLCDYTVGRLQLDPGTRQLGDWLQVRLAPLADVPHFLRPSYFDLVITQVYDAVVDHTYHLMNRFVSDGSSFVKALSLGSVQCGGVQADAPLPPLSAAMAPPLPPTRTLPGGETKQACVTLSAGLPHFSNGYMRNWGRDTFIALPGLFLLTGRYDEARFIILAYAGCLRHGLIPNLLDGGVNARFNCRDAVWWWLYSIQCYVHSAPGGTNILRDTVNRIYPRDDSEPTFVDQPLYDVIQEAMQVHFQGLCFRERNAGTKIDAHMTNQGFNVQIGVHPKTGFVFGGNEWNCGTWMDKMGSSDAAGTRGKPATPRDGSAVELVGLCKAAVRFLARMYREGHFPHSGVTRTNKDGSQTSWRYEEWDARIANNFESQFWVPSAPTASEERPDLVNRRGIYKDSVGATQPWTDYQLRPNFTVAMVVAPELFLTSNAWQALKVAEEHLLGPLGMKTLDPSDWAYCGDYNNDNQSSDPKVAHGFNYHQGPEWVWPIGFFLRARLHFAELQGGAGCLARTIAHTHAILARHYSYLQNSPWRGLPELTNSNGTFCAGSCATQAWSMGCVLEVLEKLQSLERSLGDHGN
;
A
#
# COMPACT_ATOMS: atom_id res chain seq x y z
N GLY A 1 25.86 22.21 -15.81
CA GLY A 1 25.98 20.96 -15.02
C GLY A 1 24.68 20.18 -15.14
N PHE A 2 24.65 18.91 -14.73
CA PHE A 2 23.45 18.06 -14.83
C PHE A 2 22.41 18.37 -13.73
N GLY A 3 22.86 18.48 -12.47
CA GLY A 3 21.98 18.56 -11.30
C GLY A 3 22.22 17.39 -10.34
N PRO A 4 21.44 17.28 -9.26
CA PRO A 4 21.52 16.16 -8.33
C PRO A 4 21.02 14.86 -8.96
N LEU A 5 21.57 13.73 -8.50
CA LEU A 5 21.06 12.39 -8.82
C LEU A 5 19.81 12.08 -7.98
N VAL A 6 18.90 11.27 -8.51
CA VAL A 6 17.67 10.87 -7.80
C VAL A 6 17.93 10.00 -6.57
N TYR A 7 19.05 9.26 -6.59
CA TYR A 7 19.55 8.50 -5.45
C TYR A 7 21.00 8.88 -5.18
N CYS A 8 21.37 8.93 -3.89
CA CYS A 8 22.76 9.07 -3.47
C CYS A 8 23.61 7.82 -3.77
N GLY A 9 22.98 6.64 -3.87
CA GLY A 9 23.67 5.37 -4.06
C GLY A 9 24.01 5.05 -5.53
N LEU A 10 24.56 3.86 -5.74
CA LEU A 10 25.00 3.38 -7.07
C LEU A 10 23.88 3.46 -8.12
N GLN A 11 22.64 3.19 -7.74
CA GLN A 11 21.48 3.31 -8.63
C GLN A 11 21.37 4.69 -9.29
N GLY A 12 21.62 5.78 -8.56
CA GLY A 12 21.51 7.13 -9.12
C GLY A 12 22.55 7.39 -10.21
N ILE A 13 23.74 6.81 -10.05
CA ILE A 13 24.84 6.88 -11.03
C ILE A 13 24.51 5.98 -12.23
N VAL A 14 24.14 4.72 -11.97
CA VAL A 14 23.85 3.72 -13.00
C VAL A 14 22.62 4.08 -13.84
N SER A 15 21.62 4.74 -13.26
CA SER A 15 20.49 5.27 -14.05
C SER A 15 20.97 6.22 -15.15
N LEU A 16 21.96 7.08 -14.90
CA LEU A 16 22.55 7.93 -15.94
C LEU A 16 23.45 7.15 -16.89
N LEU A 17 24.32 6.27 -16.36
CA LEU A 17 25.23 5.47 -17.19
C LEU A 17 24.45 4.59 -18.18
N SER A 18 23.27 4.09 -17.79
CA SER A 18 22.41 3.31 -18.69
C SER A 18 21.90 4.09 -19.92
N GLU A 19 21.94 5.42 -19.89
CA GLU A 19 21.64 6.27 -21.05
C GLU A 19 22.91 6.71 -21.80
N ILE A 20 23.99 6.95 -21.08
CA ILE A 20 25.26 7.49 -21.59
C ILE A 20 26.04 6.41 -22.35
N SER A 21 26.26 5.26 -21.71
CA SER A 21 27.18 4.22 -22.19
C SER A 21 26.74 3.60 -23.51
N PRO A 22 25.44 3.25 -23.71
CA PRO A 22 24.98 2.71 -25.00
C PRO A 22 25.11 3.69 -26.17
N LYS A 23 25.10 5.00 -25.89
CA LYS A 23 25.21 6.06 -26.90
C LYS A 23 26.64 6.59 -27.06
N ASN A 24 27.58 6.13 -26.23
CA ASN A 24 28.91 6.70 -26.12
C ASN A 24 28.90 8.23 -25.95
N ASP A 25 27.97 8.75 -25.13
CA ASP A 25 27.80 10.19 -24.93
C ASP A 25 28.88 10.77 -23.99
N LEU A 26 30.09 10.90 -24.54
CA LEU A 26 31.22 11.53 -23.84
C LEU A 26 31.00 13.03 -23.59
N GLY A 27 30.01 13.65 -24.24
CA GLY A 27 29.60 15.03 -24.05
C GLY A 27 28.78 15.26 -22.77
N HIS A 28 28.25 14.20 -22.17
CA HIS A 28 27.41 14.29 -20.99
C HIS A 28 28.11 14.99 -19.79
N PRO A 29 27.41 15.83 -19.00
CA PRO A 29 28.04 16.51 -17.86
C PRO A 29 28.64 15.58 -16.80
N LEU A 30 28.12 14.36 -16.65
CA LEU A 30 28.72 13.32 -15.79
C LEU A 30 30.14 12.95 -16.26
N CYS A 31 30.30 12.72 -17.56
CA CYS A 31 31.60 12.46 -18.18
C CYS A 31 32.53 13.67 -18.02
N GLY A 32 31.99 14.88 -18.17
CA GLY A 32 32.71 16.13 -17.88
C GLY A 32 33.22 16.21 -16.44
N ASN A 33 32.40 15.85 -15.46
CA ASN A 33 32.77 15.81 -14.04
C ASN A 33 33.92 14.80 -13.78
N LEU A 34 33.80 13.59 -14.32
CA LEU A 34 34.79 12.52 -14.18
C LEU A 34 36.13 12.85 -14.85
N ARG A 35 36.12 13.62 -15.95
CA ARG A 35 37.35 14.17 -16.53
C ARG A 35 37.95 15.26 -15.64
N GLY A 36 37.09 16.12 -15.09
CA GLY A 36 37.49 17.26 -14.28
C GLY A 36 38.15 16.89 -12.95
N GLY A 37 37.80 15.73 -12.36
CA GLY A 37 38.38 15.30 -11.09
C GLY A 37 37.73 14.05 -10.50
N MET A 38 38.19 13.66 -9.32
CA MET A 38 37.81 12.41 -8.63
C MET A 38 36.61 12.55 -7.69
N TRP A 39 35.94 13.71 -7.66
CA TRP A 39 34.91 14.02 -6.66
C TRP A 39 33.77 13.01 -6.59
N LEU A 40 33.30 12.48 -7.73
CA LEU A 40 32.24 11.47 -7.73
C LEU A 40 32.73 10.12 -7.18
N CYS A 41 34.01 9.78 -7.41
CA CYS A 41 34.63 8.59 -6.82
C CYS A 41 34.72 8.75 -5.30
N ASP A 42 35.27 9.88 -4.84
CA ASP A 42 35.43 10.21 -3.42
C ASP A 42 34.08 10.26 -2.71
N TYR A 43 33.07 10.86 -3.34
CA TYR A 43 31.69 10.87 -2.84
C TYR A 43 31.13 9.45 -2.69
N THR A 44 31.28 8.61 -3.72
CA THR A 44 30.75 7.23 -3.74
C THR A 44 31.39 6.37 -2.65
N VAL A 45 32.71 6.48 -2.47
CA VAL A 45 33.46 5.79 -1.42
C VAL A 45 33.10 6.32 -0.04
N GLY A 46 33.22 7.64 0.15
CA GLY A 46 33.04 8.30 1.44
C GLY A 46 31.66 8.02 2.03
N ARG A 47 30.60 8.03 1.21
CA ARG A 47 29.24 7.73 1.70
C ARG A 47 29.07 6.29 2.18
N LEU A 48 29.73 5.31 1.56
CA LEU A 48 29.64 3.90 1.95
C LEU A 48 30.41 3.63 3.26
N GLN A 49 31.48 4.37 3.49
CA GLN A 49 32.29 4.25 4.71
C GLN A 49 31.58 4.81 5.98
N LEU A 50 30.52 5.60 5.80
CA LEU A 50 29.72 6.16 6.91
C LEU A 50 28.92 5.09 7.66
N ASP A 51 28.33 4.10 6.98
CA ASP A 51 27.55 3.05 7.62
C ASP A 51 28.41 1.79 7.82
N PRO A 52 28.46 1.21 9.05
CA PRO A 52 29.23 0.00 9.32
C PRO A 52 28.88 -1.18 8.41
N GLY A 53 27.62 -1.31 7.99
CA GLY A 53 27.15 -2.37 7.10
C GLY A 53 27.60 -2.22 5.64
N THR A 54 27.99 -1.01 5.21
CA THR A 54 28.52 -0.77 3.86
C THR A 54 30.01 -0.43 3.82
N ARG A 55 30.65 -0.27 4.98
CA ARG A 55 32.06 0.17 5.07
C ARG A 55 33.02 -0.74 4.30
N GLN A 56 32.88 -2.06 4.43
CA GLN A 56 33.75 -3.01 3.73
C GLN A 56 33.71 -2.83 2.20
N LEU A 57 32.51 -2.57 1.64
CA LEU A 57 32.36 -2.27 0.22
C LEU A 57 32.99 -0.92 -0.14
N GLY A 58 32.82 0.09 0.73
CA GLY A 58 33.47 1.40 0.58
C GLY A 58 34.98 1.31 0.54
N ASP A 59 35.60 0.59 1.48
CA ASP A 59 37.05 0.38 1.55
C ASP A 59 37.57 -0.37 0.31
N TRP A 60 36.83 -1.38 -0.14
CA TRP A 60 37.16 -2.12 -1.36
C TRP A 60 37.08 -1.21 -2.61
N LEU A 61 36.02 -0.41 -2.72
CA LEU A 61 35.84 0.55 -3.82
C LEU A 61 36.91 1.63 -3.83
N GLN A 62 37.36 2.09 -2.66
CA GLN A 62 38.46 3.05 -2.54
C GLN A 62 39.72 2.53 -3.24
N VAL A 63 40.10 1.29 -2.95
CA VAL A 63 41.27 0.64 -3.57
C VAL A 63 41.09 0.47 -5.07
N ARG A 64 39.87 0.17 -5.54
CA ARG A 64 39.58 -0.08 -6.96
C ARG A 64 39.47 1.18 -7.81
N LEU A 65 39.02 2.29 -7.22
CA LEU A 65 38.90 3.57 -7.91
C LEU A 65 40.18 4.41 -7.85
N ALA A 66 41.09 4.16 -6.89
CA ALA A 66 42.34 4.91 -6.75
C ALA A 66 43.18 5.01 -8.03
N PRO A 67 43.36 3.95 -8.86
CA PRO A 67 44.16 4.04 -10.08
C PRO A 67 43.62 5.02 -11.13
N LEU A 68 42.33 5.40 -11.07
CA LEU A 68 41.74 6.38 -12.00
C LEU A 68 42.39 7.77 -11.90
N ALA A 69 43.02 8.09 -10.76
CA ALA A 69 43.76 9.35 -10.58
C ALA A 69 44.93 9.45 -11.57
N ASP A 70 45.63 8.32 -11.81
CA ASP A 70 46.83 8.23 -12.64
C ASP A 70 46.52 7.99 -14.13
N VAL A 71 45.30 7.59 -14.45
CA VAL A 71 44.83 7.38 -15.82
C VAL A 71 44.60 8.74 -16.52
N PRO A 72 44.94 8.88 -17.82
CA PRO A 72 44.62 10.07 -18.60
C PRO A 72 43.16 10.48 -18.45
N HIS A 73 42.93 11.76 -18.16
CA HIS A 73 41.62 12.26 -17.74
C HIS A 73 40.47 11.85 -18.69
N PHE A 74 40.71 11.82 -20.00
CA PHE A 74 39.72 11.47 -21.01
C PHE A 74 39.27 9.99 -20.96
N LEU A 75 40.05 9.10 -20.35
CA LEU A 75 39.68 7.68 -20.18
C LEU A 75 38.92 7.42 -18.86
N ARG A 76 38.96 8.34 -17.90
CA ARG A 76 38.33 8.16 -16.58
C ARG A 76 36.85 7.80 -16.65
N PRO A 77 36.00 8.43 -17.51
CA PRO A 77 34.59 8.07 -17.58
C PRO A 77 34.34 6.59 -17.91
N SER A 78 35.10 6.03 -18.85
CA SER A 78 34.93 4.64 -19.29
C SER A 78 35.35 3.64 -18.20
N TYR A 79 36.48 3.85 -17.54
CA TYR A 79 36.92 2.96 -16.46
C TYR A 79 36.07 3.13 -15.20
N PHE A 80 35.58 4.33 -14.91
CA PHE A 80 34.63 4.54 -13.81
C PHE A 80 33.34 3.78 -14.05
N ASP A 81 32.74 3.88 -15.25
CA ASP A 81 31.56 3.11 -15.63
C ASP A 81 31.80 1.60 -15.48
N LEU A 82 32.91 1.09 -16.03
CA LEU A 82 33.28 -0.32 -15.90
C LEU A 82 33.31 -0.79 -14.43
N VAL A 83 33.90 -0.01 -13.51
CA VAL A 83 33.95 -0.40 -12.10
C VAL A 83 32.57 -0.30 -11.44
N ILE A 84 31.88 0.82 -11.63
CA ILE A 84 30.62 1.09 -10.92
C ILE A 84 29.48 0.19 -11.39
N THR A 85 29.35 -0.02 -12.69
CA THR A 85 28.29 -0.87 -13.26
C THR A 85 28.48 -2.33 -12.82
N GLN A 86 29.71 -2.86 -12.86
CA GLN A 86 29.99 -4.22 -12.39
C GLN A 86 29.71 -4.41 -10.89
N VAL A 87 30.01 -3.40 -10.07
CA VAL A 87 29.72 -3.45 -8.62
C VAL A 87 28.22 -3.36 -8.37
N TYR A 88 27.52 -2.49 -9.10
CA TYR A 88 26.07 -2.38 -9.01
C TYR A 88 25.39 -3.70 -9.38
N ASP A 89 25.76 -4.31 -10.52
CA ASP A 89 25.20 -5.58 -10.98
C ASP A 89 25.44 -6.69 -9.95
N ALA A 90 26.66 -6.79 -9.39
CA ALA A 90 26.98 -7.75 -8.35
C ALA A 90 26.15 -7.57 -7.07
N VAL A 91 25.91 -6.32 -6.64
CA VAL A 91 25.09 -6.01 -5.45
C VAL A 91 23.61 -6.32 -5.70
N VAL A 92 23.11 -6.00 -6.89
CA VAL A 92 21.72 -6.25 -7.29
C VAL A 92 21.47 -7.76 -7.42
N ASP A 93 22.36 -8.50 -8.09
CA ASP A 93 22.28 -9.95 -8.21
C ASP A 93 22.35 -10.63 -6.83
N HIS A 94 23.26 -10.17 -5.97
CA HIS A 94 23.31 -10.68 -4.59
C HIS A 94 22.01 -10.41 -3.84
N THR A 95 21.39 -9.25 -4.02
CA THR A 95 20.09 -8.91 -3.43
C THR A 95 19.01 -9.89 -3.89
N TYR A 96 18.97 -10.26 -5.17
CA TYR A 96 18.03 -11.26 -5.67
C TYR A 96 18.25 -12.65 -5.08
N HIS A 97 19.50 -13.05 -4.88
CA HIS A 97 19.83 -14.34 -4.26
C HIS A 97 19.43 -14.43 -2.78
N LEU A 98 19.29 -13.30 -2.09
CA LEU A 98 18.76 -13.24 -0.71
C LEU A 98 17.24 -13.32 -0.66
N MET A 99 16.56 -13.01 -1.76
CA MET A 99 15.10 -13.13 -1.87
C MET A 99 14.70 -14.58 -2.20
N ASN A 100 13.42 -14.90 -2.01
CA ASN A 100 12.90 -16.24 -2.30
C ASN A 100 12.96 -16.60 -3.81
N ARG A 101 12.65 -17.87 -4.14
CA ARG A 101 12.69 -18.39 -5.52
C ARG A 101 11.76 -17.69 -6.50
N PHE A 102 10.65 -17.12 -6.03
CA PHE A 102 9.77 -16.34 -6.92
C PHE A 102 10.54 -15.17 -7.54
N VAL A 103 11.43 -14.53 -6.77
CA VAL A 103 12.26 -13.43 -7.25
C VAL A 103 13.55 -13.93 -7.92
N SER A 104 14.32 -14.79 -7.27
CA SER A 104 15.66 -15.16 -7.75
C SER A 104 15.62 -15.90 -9.10
N ASP A 105 14.60 -16.74 -9.29
CA ASP A 105 14.32 -17.45 -10.55
C ASP A 105 13.28 -16.70 -11.43
N GLY A 106 12.85 -15.51 -10.97
CA GLY A 106 11.83 -14.70 -11.63
C GLY A 106 12.32 -13.98 -12.88
N SER A 107 11.37 -13.45 -13.65
CA SER A 107 11.67 -12.64 -14.84
C SER A 107 12.36 -11.32 -14.47
N SER A 108 12.96 -10.65 -15.46
CA SER A 108 13.56 -9.32 -15.26
C SER A 108 12.56 -8.31 -14.70
N PHE A 109 11.27 -8.46 -14.98
CA PHE A 109 10.25 -7.57 -14.42
C PHE A 109 9.98 -7.86 -12.93
N VAL A 110 9.88 -9.14 -12.55
CA VAL A 110 9.75 -9.55 -11.13
C VAL A 110 10.94 -9.03 -10.33
N LYS A 111 12.17 -9.26 -10.84
CA LYS A 111 13.42 -8.78 -10.25
C LYS A 111 13.47 -7.26 -10.13
N ALA A 112 13.06 -6.53 -11.18
CA ALA A 112 13.09 -5.07 -11.12
C ALA A 112 12.07 -4.51 -10.11
N LEU A 113 10.87 -5.08 -10.01
CA LEU A 113 9.87 -4.67 -9.02
C LEU A 113 10.25 -5.06 -7.58
N SER A 114 10.89 -6.21 -7.38
CA SER A 114 11.28 -6.66 -6.04
C SER A 114 12.32 -5.74 -5.40
N LEU A 115 13.12 -5.02 -6.19
CA LEU A 115 14.00 -3.96 -5.67
C LEU A 115 13.22 -2.84 -4.97
N GLY A 116 11.93 -2.66 -5.26
CA GLY A 116 11.05 -1.77 -4.50
C GLY A 116 11.05 -2.07 -2.99
N SER A 117 11.26 -3.34 -2.60
CA SER A 117 11.40 -3.76 -1.20
C SER A 117 12.59 -3.11 -0.49
N VAL A 118 13.72 -2.95 -1.19
CA VAL A 118 14.94 -2.35 -0.63
C VAL A 118 15.06 -0.85 -0.94
N GLN A 119 14.32 -0.34 -1.93
CA GLN A 119 14.17 1.10 -2.17
C GLN A 119 13.33 1.74 -1.06
N CYS A 120 12.14 1.18 -0.78
CA CYS A 120 11.19 1.75 0.18
C CYS A 120 11.44 1.24 1.60
N GLY A 121 11.90 0.00 1.77
CA GLY A 121 12.19 -0.62 3.06
C GLY A 121 13.63 -0.39 3.50
N GLY A 122 13.84 0.33 4.61
CA GLY A 122 15.16 0.55 5.19
C GLY A 122 15.07 0.93 6.66
N VAL A 123 16.21 0.85 7.36
CA VAL A 123 16.31 1.34 8.74
C VAL A 123 16.43 2.86 8.71
N GLN A 124 15.51 3.57 9.38
CA GLN A 124 15.57 5.03 9.49
C GLN A 124 15.52 5.49 10.95
N ALA A 125 16.51 6.29 11.33
CA ALA A 125 16.70 6.74 12.70
C ALA A 125 15.68 7.81 13.13
N ASP A 126 15.21 8.63 12.18
CA ASP A 126 14.23 9.70 12.38
C ASP A 126 12.78 9.24 12.19
N ALA A 127 12.57 7.99 11.78
CA ALA A 127 11.27 7.38 11.56
C ALA A 127 11.24 5.90 11.98
N PRO A 128 11.59 5.59 13.24
CA PRO A 128 11.68 4.21 13.73
C PRO A 128 10.30 3.57 13.91
N LEU A 129 10.27 2.24 13.98
CA LEU A 129 9.11 1.53 14.53
C LEU A 129 8.98 1.81 16.04
N PRO A 130 7.76 1.79 16.59
CA PRO A 130 7.56 1.71 18.03
C PRO A 130 8.33 0.54 18.66
N PRO A 131 8.75 0.64 19.94
CA PRO A 131 9.52 -0.40 20.60
C PRO A 131 8.79 -1.75 20.63
N LEU A 132 9.41 -2.77 20.03
CA LEU A 132 8.93 -4.15 20.06
C LEU A 132 9.24 -4.80 21.41
N SER A 133 8.41 -5.76 21.82
CA SER A 133 8.53 -6.42 23.13
C SER A 133 9.86 -7.18 23.25
N ALA A 134 10.48 -7.10 24.43
CA ALA A 134 11.66 -7.90 24.76
C ALA A 134 11.31 -9.39 25.01
N ALA A 135 10.02 -9.69 25.25
CA ALA A 135 9.52 -11.05 25.48
C ALA A 135 9.06 -11.75 24.19
N MET A 136 9.39 -11.21 23.01
CA MET A 136 9.09 -11.84 21.73
C MET A 136 9.84 -13.15 21.55
N ALA A 137 9.21 -14.09 20.85
CA ALA A 137 9.91 -15.29 20.37
C ALA A 137 10.98 -14.90 19.32
N PRO A 138 12.11 -15.63 19.25
CA PRO A 138 13.12 -15.45 18.20
C PRO A 138 12.52 -15.60 16.78
N PRO A 139 13.09 -14.91 15.77
CA PRO A 139 14.20 -13.97 15.88
C PRO A 139 13.77 -12.67 16.56
N LEU A 140 14.69 -12.12 17.36
CA LEU A 140 14.50 -10.83 18.03
C LEU A 140 14.78 -9.68 17.06
N PRO A 141 14.18 -8.49 17.30
CA PRO A 141 14.47 -7.30 16.50
C PRO A 141 15.97 -7.00 16.44
N PRO A 142 16.54 -6.69 15.26
CA PRO A 142 17.94 -6.34 15.15
C PRO A 142 18.23 -5.06 15.93
N THR A 143 19.46 -4.93 16.46
CA THR A 143 19.89 -3.75 17.20
C THR A 143 21.14 -3.12 16.58
N ARG A 144 21.30 -1.81 16.79
CA ARG A 144 22.52 -1.07 16.41
C ARG A 144 22.97 -0.17 17.55
N THR A 145 24.28 -0.12 17.77
CA THR A 145 24.90 0.81 18.71
C THR A 145 25.17 2.14 18.01
N LEU A 146 24.59 3.22 18.53
CA LEU A 146 24.79 4.57 18.03
C LEU A 146 26.18 5.11 18.44
N PRO A 147 26.71 6.15 17.77
CA PRO A 147 28.00 6.76 18.13
C PRO A 147 28.14 7.22 19.60
N GLY A 148 27.03 7.39 20.32
CA GLY A 148 26.99 7.69 21.76
C GLY A 148 26.97 6.47 22.69
N GLY A 149 27.14 5.24 22.17
CA GLY A 149 27.17 3.99 22.94
C GLY A 149 25.79 3.38 23.25
N GLU A 150 24.69 4.11 23.00
CA GLU A 150 23.33 3.61 23.20
C GLU A 150 22.98 2.56 22.13
N THR A 151 22.44 1.41 22.54
CA THR A 151 21.97 0.36 21.62
C THR A 151 20.46 0.45 21.46
N LYS A 152 19.98 0.60 20.23
CA LYS A 152 18.55 0.69 19.90
C LYS A 152 18.12 -0.39 18.92
N GLN A 153 16.84 -0.74 18.96
CA GLN A 153 16.21 -1.53 17.89
C GLN A 153 16.36 -0.77 16.57
N ALA A 154 16.83 -1.48 15.56
CA ALA A 154 17.17 -0.98 14.23
C ALA A 154 16.33 -1.71 13.18
N CYS A 155 15.02 -1.74 13.41
CA CYS A 155 14.08 -2.41 12.52
C CYS A 155 13.95 -1.66 11.20
N VAL A 156 13.70 -2.41 10.14
CA VAL A 156 13.30 -1.87 8.86
C VAL A 156 11.92 -1.23 8.99
N THR A 157 11.79 -0.03 8.46
CA THR A 157 10.52 0.69 8.32
C THR A 157 10.22 0.89 6.84
N LEU A 158 8.95 0.97 6.47
CA LEU A 158 8.53 1.06 5.09
C LEU A 158 8.10 2.50 4.76
N SER A 159 8.82 3.13 3.84
CA SER A 159 8.39 4.37 3.20
C SER A 159 7.18 4.11 2.31
N ALA A 160 6.16 4.97 2.38
CA ALA A 160 5.08 4.94 1.39
C ALA A 160 5.60 5.23 -0.04
N GLY A 161 6.61 6.10 -0.15
CA GLY A 161 7.04 6.68 -1.40
C GLY A 161 8.31 7.51 -1.37
N LEU A 162 9.06 7.49 -2.47
CA LEU A 162 10.21 8.38 -2.63
C LEU A 162 9.95 9.45 -3.72
N PRO A 163 10.38 10.70 -3.49
CA PRO A 163 11.09 11.19 -2.29
C PRO A 163 10.17 11.70 -1.17
N HIS A 164 8.89 11.97 -1.45
CA HIS A 164 8.04 12.79 -0.59
C HIS A 164 7.72 12.15 0.79
N PHE A 165 7.65 10.82 0.86
CA PHE A 165 7.25 10.07 2.06
C PHE A 165 8.39 9.20 2.59
N SER A 166 9.59 9.78 2.71
CA SER A 166 10.82 9.01 2.95
C SER A 166 11.42 9.18 4.35
N ASN A 167 11.05 10.24 5.08
CA ASN A 167 11.68 10.64 6.34
C ASN A 167 10.67 11.15 7.39
N GLY A 168 11.13 11.26 8.63
CA GLY A 168 10.35 11.74 9.77
C GLY A 168 8.96 11.12 9.91
N TYR A 169 8.00 11.92 10.39
CA TYR A 169 6.62 11.48 10.56
C TYR A 169 5.96 11.07 9.23
N MET A 170 6.38 11.66 8.10
CA MET A 170 5.81 11.39 6.76
C MET A 170 6.22 10.04 6.16
N ARG A 171 7.11 9.26 6.78
CA ARG A 171 7.60 8.00 6.21
C ARG A 171 6.57 6.87 6.28
N ASN A 172 6.03 6.65 7.48
CA ASN A 172 5.33 5.41 7.84
C ASN A 172 3.82 5.65 7.87
N TRP A 173 3.14 5.19 6.83
CA TRP A 173 1.69 5.23 6.70
C TRP A 173 1.12 3.81 6.83
N GLY A 174 0.26 3.55 7.82
CA GLY A 174 -0.28 2.22 8.11
C GLY A 174 -1.03 1.63 6.92
N ARG A 175 -1.83 2.45 6.23
CA ARG A 175 -2.51 2.06 4.99
C ARG A 175 -1.54 1.58 3.92
N ASP A 176 -0.62 2.43 3.48
CA ASP A 176 0.36 2.13 2.44
C ASP A 176 1.22 0.93 2.82
N THR A 177 1.63 0.87 4.10
CA THR A 177 2.43 -0.23 4.65
C THR A 177 1.70 -1.55 4.47
N PHE A 178 0.45 -1.67 4.91
CA PHE A 178 -0.27 -2.94 4.88
C PHE A 178 -0.90 -3.30 3.53
N ILE A 179 -0.99 -2.34 2.60
CA ILE A 179 -1.27 -2.65 1.18
C ILE A 179 0.01 -3.19 0.52
N ALA A 180 1.18 -2.60 0.78
CA ALA A 180 2.44 -2.97 0.14
C ALA A 180 3.10 -4.21 0.75
N LEU A 181 2.84 -4.52 2.03
CA LEU A 181 3.54 -5.56 2.80
C LEU A 181 3.48 -6.95 2.15
N PRO A 182 2.32 -7.45 1.66
CA PRO A 182 2.26 -8.74 0.96
C PRO A 182 3.23 -8.81 -0.23
N GLY A 183 3.20 -7.81 -1.12
CA GLY A 183 4.06 -7.77 -2.29
C GLY A 183 5.54 -7.55 -1.95
N LEU A 184 5.86 -6.54 -1.14
CA LEU A 184 7.25 -6.11 -0.95
C LEU A 184 8.02 -6.89 0.12
N PHE A 185 7.34 -7.57 1.06
CA PHE A 185 8.02 -8.36 2.09
C PHE A 185 7.73 -9.85 2.00
N LEU A 186 6.46 -10.26 1.84
CA LEU A 186 6.14 -11.69 1.84
C LEU A 186 6.62 -12.36 0.55
N LEU A 187 6.30 -11.77 -0.61
CA LEU A 187 6.75 -12.32 -1.90
C LEU A 187 8.26 -12.21 -2.12
N THR A 188 8.98 -11.41 -1.33
CA THR A 188 10.45 -11.33 -1.37
C THR A 188 11.12 -12.21 -0.31
N GLY A 189 10.36 -12.87 0.57
CA GLY A 189 10.88 -13.74 1.62
C GLY A 189 11.35 -13.03 2.89
N ARG A 190 11.06 -11.73 3.03
CA ARG A 190 11.43 -10.87 4.17
C ARG A 190 10.43 -10.97 5.32
N TYR A 191 10.24 -12.19 5.81
CA TYR A 191 9.21 -12.50 6.82
C TYR A 191 9.51 -11.89 8.19
N ASP A 192 10.77 -11.79 8.59
CA ASP A 192 11.13 -11.23 9.88
C ASP A 192 10.78 -9.74 9.95
N GLU A 193 11.13 -8.97 8.92
CA GLU A 193 10.76 -7.55 8.85
C GLU A 193 9.23 -7.36 8.77
N ALA A 194 8.52 -8.19 8.00
CA ALA A 194 7.05 -8.15 7.96
C ALA A 194 6.44 -8.38 9.35
N ARG A 195 6.94 -9.37 10.09
CA ARG A 195 6.51 -9.69 11.46
C ARG A 195 6.73 -8.50 12.40
N PHE A 196 7.92 -7.90 12.36
CA PHE A 196 8.24 -6.73 13.20
C PHE A 196 7.35 -5.53 12.90
N ILE A 197 7.06 -5.25 11.62
CA ILE A 197 6.15 -4.17 11.23
C ILE A 197 4.74 -4.44 11.75
N ILE A 198 4.21 -5.65 11.54
CA ILE A 198 2.86 -6.05 12.01
C ILE A 198 2.72 -5.84 13.52
N LEU A 199 3.69 -6.32 14.30
CA LEU A 199 3.66 -6.27 15.76
C LEU A 199 3.87 -4.85 16.30
N ALA A 200 4.70 -4.03 15.63
CA ALA A 200 4.91 -2.65 16.04
C ALA A 200 3.64 -1.80 15.88
N TYR A 201 2.93 -1.93 14.76
CA TYR A 201 1.63 -1.28 14.57
C TYR A 201 0.55 -1.83 15.51
N ALA A 202 0.58 -3.13 15.83
CA ALA A 202 -0.30 -3.72 16.85
C ALA A 202 -0.11 -3.05 18.22
N GLY A 203 1.14 -2.71 18.57
CA GLY A 203 1.46 -1.95 19.78
C GLY A 203 0.74 -0.60 19.87
N CYS A 204 0.43 0.00 18.72
CA CYS A 204 -0.26 1.28 18.62
C CYS A 204 -1.78 1.19 18.60
N LEU A 205 -2.41 0.00 18.47
CA LEU A 205 -3.87 -0.12 18.33
C LEU A 205 -4.60 0.73 19.38
N ARG A 206 -5.55 1.55 18.95
CA ARG A 206 -6.35 2.43 19.81
C ARG A 206 -7.68 2.72 19.15
N HIS A 207 -8.76 2.84 19.92
CA HIS A 207 -10.12 3.02 19.38
C HIS A 207 -10.57 1.86 18.47
N GLY A 208 -9.97 0.67 18.64
CA GLY A 208 -10.12 -0.46 17.71
C GLY A 208 -9.48 -0.23 16.33
N LEU A 209 -8.64 0.81 16.18
CA LEU A 209 -8.03 1.21 14.92
C LEU A 209 -6.51 1.08 14.96
N ILE A 210 -5.93 0.83 13.79
CA ILE A 210 -4.49 0.98 13.51
C ILE A 210 -4.27 2.40 12.97
N PRO A 211 -3.21 3.11 13.40
CA PRO A 211 -3.00 4.49 12.97
C PRO A 211 -2.66 4.58 11.48
N ASN A 212 -3.06 5.69 10.85
CA ASN A 212 -2.59 6.01 9.51
C ASN A 212 -1.16 6.53 9.60
N LEU A 213 -0.95 7.65 10.30
CA LEU A 213 0.37 8.19 10.56
C LEU A 213 0.96 7.49 11.79
N LEU A 214 2.08 6.78 11.64
CA LEU A 214 2.68 6.04 12.77
C LEU A 214 3.44 6.95 13.74
N ASP A 215 4.29 7.85 13.23
CA ASP A 215 5.17 8.75 14.01
C ASP A 215 5.74 8.16 15.31
N GLY A 216 6.44 7.02 15.20
CA GLY A 216 7.05 6.29 16.33
C GLY A 216 6.05 5.66 17.32
N GLY A 217 4.75 5.73 17.04
CA GLY A 217 3.65 5.11 17.80
C GLY A 217 3.00 6.04 18.83
N VAL A 218 3.78 6.84 19.55
CA VAL A 218 3.26 7.73 20.61
C VAL A 218 2.53 8.95 20.03
N ASN A 219 3.01 9.47 18.90
CA ASN A 219 2.40 10.61 18.21
C ASN A 219 1.47 10.18 17.06
N ALA A 220 1.09 8.90 17.05
CA ALA A 220 0.32 8.32 15.97
C ALA A 220 -1.07 8.97 15.81
N ARG A 221 -1.53 9.09 14.57
CA ARG A 221 -2.84 9.67 14.22
C ARG A 221 -3.82 8.60 13.73
N PHE A 222 -5.04 8.64 14.26
CA PHE A 222 -6.10 7.64 14.06
C PHE A 222 -7.28 8.24 13.28
N ASN A 223 -6.97 8.86 12.14
CA ASN A 223 -7.93 9.50 11.25
C ASN A 223 -8.42 8.58 10.11
N CYS A 224 -7.89 7.36 10.02
CA CYS A 224 -8.29 6.38 9.02
C CYS A 224 -9.11 5.24 9.66
N ARG A 225 -10.06 4.70 8.89
CA ARG A 225 -10.86 3.52 9.26
C ARG A 225 -10.41 2.26 8.53
N ASP A 226 -9.55 2.39 7.54
CA ASP A 226 -9.17 1.31 6.62
C ASP A 226 -7.88 0.58 7.02
N ALA A 227 -6.90 1.26 7.65
CA ALA A 227 -5.62 0.67 8.01
C ALA A 227 -5.75 -0.59 8.89
N VAL A 228 -6.72 -0.65 9.81
CA VAL A 228 -6.96 -1.85 10.64
C VAL A 228 -7.35 -3.07 9.81
N TRP A 229 -8.16 -2.88 8.76
CA TRP A 229 -8.59 -3.97 7.90
C TRP A 229 -7.47 -4.44 6.98
N TRP A 230 -6.63 -3.52 6.50
CA TRP A 230 -5.40 -3.87 5.78
C TRP A 230 -4.39 -4.58 6.67
N TRP A 231 -4.25 -4.17 7.93
CA TRP A 231 -3.40 -4.85 8.91
C TRP A 231 -3.86 -6.30 9.17
N LEU A 232 -5.17 -6.51 9.38
CA LEU A 232 -5.74 -7.86 9.52
C LEU A 232 -5.54 -8.71 8.26
N TYR A 233 -5.73 -8.13 7.08
CA TYR A 233 -5.47 -8.82 5.81
C TYR A 233 -3.98 -9.16 5.64
N SER A 234 -3.07 -8.26 6.01
CA SER A 234 -1.64 -8.53 6.02
C SER A 234 -1.25 -9.66 6.97
N ILE A 235 -1.89 -9.76 8.15
CA ILE A 235 -1.71 -10.90 9.07
C ILE A 235 -2.20 -12.20 8.42
N GLN A 236 -3.36 -12.20 7.77
CA GLN A 236 -3.85 -13.37 7.04
C GLN A 236 -2.84 -13.80 5.96
N CYS A 237 -2.32 -12.84 5.17
CA CYS A 237 -1.30 -13.10 4.15
C CYS A 237 0.01 -13.62 4.76
N TYR A 238 0.44 -13.08 5.90
CA TYR A 238 1.61 -13.53 6.64
C TYR A 238 1.44 -14.98 7.10
N VAL A 239 0.32 -15.30 7.76
CA VAL A 239 0.01 -16.66 8.23
C VAL A 239 0.01 -17.67 7.07
N HIS A 240 -0.44 -17.25 5.89
CA HIS A 240 -0.44 -18.10 4.70
C HIS A 240 0.96 -18.31 4.10
N SER A 241 1.80 -17.27 4.09
CA SER A 241 3.04 -17.25 3.31
C SER A 241 4.28 -17.61 4.13
N ALA A 242 4.34 -17.20 5.40
CA ALA A 242 5.50 -17.39 6.25
C ALA A 242 5.57 -18.83 6.80
N PRO A 243 6.76 -19.45 6.86
CA PRO A 243 6.95 -20.74 7.53
C PRO A 243 6.49 -20.69 8.98
N GLY A 244 5.57 -21.57 9.37
CA GLY A 244 4.98 -21.55 10.72
C GLY A 244 4.21 -20.26 11.03
N GLY A 245 3.69 -19.57 10.01
CA GLY A 245 3.12 -18.22 10.13
C GLY A 245 2.03 -18.06 11.18
N THR A 246 1.29 -19.12 11.52
CA THR A 246 0.30 -19.12 12.62
C THR A 246 0.88 -18.73 13.97
N ASN A 247 2.19 -18.90 14.19
CA ASN A 247 2.87 -18.54 15.43
C ASN A 247 2.78 -17.05 15.73
N ILE A 248 2.66 -16.19 14.71
CA ILE A 248 2.54 -14.73 14.90
C ILE A 248 1.35 -14.36 15.79
N LEU A 249 0.26 -15.13 15.75
CA LEU A 249 -0.93 -14.86 16.55
C LEU A 249 -0.64 -14.91 18.06
N ARG A 250 0.38 -15.66 18.47
CA ARG A 250 0.81 -15.79 19.88
C ARG A 250 1.99 -14.89 20.22
N ASP A 251 2.51 -14.12 19.28
CA ASP A 251 3.63 -13.23 19.56
C ASP A 251 3.24 -12.13 20.54
N THR A 252 4.18 -11.80 21.41
CA THR A 252 4.05 -10.73 22.39
C THR A 252 4.13 -9.38 21.71
N VAL A 253 3.06 -8.61 21.83
CA VAL A 253 2.95 -7.21 21.41
C VAL A 253 3.17 -6.31 22.61
N ASN A 254 4.05 -5.33 22.47
CA ASN A 254 4.22 -4.27 23.46
C ASN A 254 3.17 -3.15 23.23
N ARG A 255 2.07 -3.16 23.99
CA ARG A 255 0.98 -2.19 23.86
C ARG A 255 1.34 -0.86 24.48
N ILE A 256 1.37 0.18 23.66
CA ILE A 256 1.63 1.55 24.09
C ILE A 256 0.44 2.06 24.94
N TYR A 257 -0.77 1.78 24.47
CA TYR A 257 -2.03 2.23 25.07
C TYR A 257 -2.91 1.04 25.46
N PRO A 258 -2.88 0.57 26.72
CA PRO A 258 -3.75 -0.52 27.17
C PRO A 258 -5.23 -0.10 27.25
N ARG A 259 -5.52 1.21 27.29
CA ARG A 259 -6.87 1.78 27.18
C ARG A 259 -6.82 3.03 26.31
N ASP A 260 -7.94 3.35 25.67
CA ASP A 260 -8.03 4.44 24.71
C ASP A 260 -7.55 5.82 25.21
N ASP A 261 -7.88 6.18 26.46
CA ASP A 261 -7.53 7.48 27.04
C ASP A 261 -6.31 7.43 27.97
N SER A 262 -5.54 6.34 27.96
CA SER A 262 -4.37 6.23 28.84
C SER A 262 -3.17 7.05 28.32
N GLU A 263 -2.29 7.41 29.25
CA GLU A 263 -0.91 7.77 28.89
C GLU A 263 -0.15 6.51 28.40
N PRO A 264 0.94 6.68 27.64
CA PRO A 264 1.79 5.57 27.22
C PRO A 264 2.33 4.81 28.43
N THR A 265 2.07 3.50 28.52
CA THR A 265 2.46 2.67 29.69
C THR A 265 3.20 1.39 29.35
N PHE A 266 3.13 0.90 28.10
CA PHE A 266 3.87 -0.28 27.61
C PHE A 266 3.55 -1.57 28.36
N VAL A 267 2.54 -2.30 27.89
CA VAL A 267 2.07 -3.56 28.47
C VAL A 267 2.14 -4.68 27.44
N ASP A 268 2.80 -5.78 27.78
CA ASP A 268 2.88 -6.95 26.92
C ASP A 268 1.54 -7.72 26.90
N GLN A 269 1.05 -8.04 25.70
CA GLN A 269 -0.04 -8.98 25.49
C GLN A 269 0.11 -9.74 24.17
N PRO A 270 -0.48 -10.94 24.02
CA PRO A 270 -0.44 -11.68 22.77
C PRO A 270 -1.18 -10.95 21.63
N LEU A 271 -0.67 -11.10 20.40
CA LEU A 271 -1.27 -10.49 19.20
C LEU A 271 -2.76 -10.88 19.03
N TYR A 272 -3.15 -12.12 19.35
CA TYR A 272 -4.54 -12.56 19.23
C TYR A 272 -5.51 -11.72 20.08
N ASP A 273 -5.06 -11.20 21.22
CA ASP A 273 -5.89 -10.34 22.08
C ASP A 273 -5.99 -8.93 21.51
N VAL A 274 -4.93 -8.44 20.86
CA VAL A 274 -4.97 -7.15 20.12
C VAL A 274 -5.94 -7.23 18.95
N ILE A 275 -5.91 -8.33 18.20
CA ILE A 275 -6.86 -8.59 17.12
C ILE A 275 -8.29 -8.64 17.67
N GLN A 276 -8.51 -9.38 18.76
CA GLN A 276 -9.82 -9.48 19.39
C GLN A 276 -10.34 -8.11 19.85
N GLU A 277 -9.48 -7.27 20.43
CA GLU A 277 -9.83 -5.91 20.83
C GLU A 277 -10.36 -5.11 19.65
N ALA A 278 -9.65 -5.11 18.51
CA ALA A 278 -10.08 -4.42 17.30
C ALA A 278 -11.46 -4.90 16.83
N MET A 279 -11.65 -6.21 16.70
CA MET A 279 -12.92 -6.80 16.26
C MET A 279 -14.07 -6.47 17.22
N GLN A 280 -13.81 -6.53 18.52
CA GLN A 280 -14.78 -6.27 19.57
C GLN A 280 -15.22 -4.80 19.63
N VAL A 281 -14.29 -3.85 19.46
CA VAL A 281 -14.62 -2.41 19.41
C VAL A 281 -15.47 -2.09 18.18
N HIS A 282 -15.10 -2.60 17.00
CA HIS A 282 -15.90 -2.42 15.80
C HIS A 282 -17.31 -3.00 15.94
N PHE A 283 -17.44 -4.19 16.53
CA PHE A 283 -18.74 -4.82 16.74
C PHE A 283 -19.62 -4.11 17.77
N GLN A 284 -19.03 -3.60 18.84
CA GLN A 284 -19.70 -2.75 19.82
C GLN A 284 -20.18 -1.43 19.19
N GLY A 285 -19.37 -0.87 18.29
CA GLY A 285 -19.54 0.46 17.74
C GLY A 285 -18.95 1.52 18.66
N LEU A 286 -18.26 2.50 18.06
CA LEU A 286 -17.58 3.57 18.78
C LEU A 286 -17.76 4.90 18.05
N CYS A 287 -18.09 5.94 18.82
CA CYS A 287 -17.98 7.33 18.40
C CYS A 287 -16.96 8.00 19.32
N PHE A 288 -15.89 8.54 18.75
CA PHE A 288 -14.85 9.22 19.52
C PHE A 288 -14.43 10.51 18.81
N ARG A 289 -13.70 11.35 19.52
CA ARG A 289 -13.08 12.55 18.98
C ARG A 289 -11.57 12.35 18.94
N GLU A 290 -10.93 12.68 17.80
CA GLU A 290 -9.47 12.56 17.68
C GLU A 290 -8.76 13.27 18.85
N ARG A 291 -7.81 12.56 19.48
CA ARG A 291 -6.97 13.12 20.55
C ARG A 291 -6.22 14.33 20.00
N ASN A 292 -6.22 15.43 20.76
CA ASN A 292 -5.61 16.71 20.37
C ASN A 292 -6.29 17.41 19.17
N ALA A 293 -7.57 17.10 18.88
CA ALA A 293 -8.36 17.74 17.83
C ALA A 293 -8.20 19.26 17.77
N GLY A 294 -7.92 19.77 16.58
CA GLY A 294 -7.65 21.18 16.31
C GLY A 294 -6.50 21.36 15.31
N THR A 295 -6.14 22.62 15.08
CA THR A 295 -5.16 23.01 14.04
C THR A 295 -3.75 22.44 14.23
N LYS A 296 -3.44 21.92 15.42
CA LYS A 296 -2.16 21.27 15.71
C LYS A 296 -1.99 19.93 14.98
N ILE A 297 -3.07 19.17 14.81
CA ILE A 297 -3.02 17.85 14.16
C ILE A 297 -3.58 17.87 12.74
N ASP A 298 -4.41 18.88 12.42
CA ASP A 298 -4.95 19.08 11.08
C ASP A 298 -5.27 20.56 10.84
N ALA A 299 -4.57 21.18 9.88
CA ALA A 299 -4.69 22.61 9.62
C ALA A 299 -5.97 23.00 8.87
N HIS A 300 -6.75 22.04 8.37
CA HIS A 300 -7.84 22.31 7.43
C HIS A 300 -9.18 21.71 7.86
N MET A 301 -9.15 20.54 8.51
CA MET A 301 -10.33 19.83 8.97
C MET A 301 -11.23 20.70 9.88
N THR A 302 -12.54 20.60 9.65
CA THR A 302 -13.54 21.27 10.50
C THR A 302 -13.65 20.62 11.88
N ASN A 303 -14.33 21.29 12.81
CA ASN A 303 -14.55 20.72 14.15
C ASN A 303 -15.27 19.36 14.12
N GLN A 304 -16.21 19.20 13.19
CA GLN A 304 -16.98 17.97 12.96
C GLN A 304 -16.13 16.85 12.39
N GLY A 305 -15.14 17.16 11.53
CA GLY A 305 -14.28 16.16 10.91
C GLY A 305 -13.46 15.35 11.92
N PHE A 306 -13.13 15.93 13.07
CA PHE A 306 -12.42 15.24 14.15
C PHE A 306 -13.29 14.22 14.90
N ASN A 307 -14.60 14.19 14.69
CA ASN A 307 -15.47 13.20 15.29
C ASN A 307 -15.52 11.99 14.34
N VAL A 308 -15.12 10.82 14.83
CA VAL A 308 -15.03 9.59 14.06
C VAL A 308 -16.02 8.59 14.60
N GLN A 309 -16.73 7.92 13.69
CA GLN A 309 -17.62 6.82 13.99
C GLN A 309 -17.13 5.55 13.31
N ILE A 310 -17.23 4.43 14.00
CA ILE A 310 -17.06 3.08 13.47
C ILE A 310 -18.15 2.17 14.05
N GLY A 311 -18.55 1.16 13.30
CA GLY A 311 -19.53 0.19 13.77
C GLY A 311 -19.80 -0.94 12.78
N VAL A 312 -20.68 -1.85 13.18
CA VAL A 312 -21.17 -2.98 12.36
C VAL A 312 -22.69 -2.92 12.26
N HIS A 313 -23.19 -2.91 11.03
CA HIS A 313 -24.63 -2.85 10.78
C HIS A 313 -25.29 -4.18 11.19
N PRO A 314 -26.28 -4.19 12.10
CA PRO A 314 -26.78 -5.42 12.73
C PRO A 314 -27.48 -6.38 11.75
N LYS A 315 -28.05 -5.87 10.66
CA LYS A 315 -28.74 -6.70 9.66
C LYS A 315 -27.77 -7.33 8.66
N THR A 316 -26.85 -6.55 8.14
CA THR A 316 -25.99 -6.92 7.00
C THR A 316 -24.63 -7.45 7.45
N GLY A 317 -24.19 -7.12 8.66
CA GLY A 317 -22.83 -7.39 9.13
C GLY A 317 -21.78 -6.48 8.51
N PHE A 318 -22.15 -5.49 7.71
CA PHE A 318 -21.18 -4.57 7.09
C PHE A 318 -20.58 -3.64 8.12
N VAL A 319 -19.27 -3.46 8.02
CA VAL A 319 -18.58 -2.39 8.74
C VAL A 319 -18.93 -1.05 8.11
N PHE A 320 -19.28 -0.08 8.94
CA PHE A 320 -19.60 1.28 8.52
C PHE A 320 -18.86 2.29 9.40
N GLY A 321 -18.78 3.53 8.94
CA GLY A 321 -18.23 4.61 9.76
C GLY A 321 -17.94 5.87 8.98
N GLY A 322 -17.27 6.81 9.64
CA GLY A 322 -16.96 8.12 9.07
C GLY A 322 -18.15 9.08 9.12
N ASN A 323 -17.99 10.22 8.46
CA ASN A 323 -19.06 11.19 8.18
C ASN A 323 -18.65 12.04 6.96
N GLU A 324 -19.55 12.91 6.50
CA GLU A 324 -19.31 13.79 5.35
C GLU A 324 -18.14 14.79 5.53
N TRP A 325 -17.63 14.95 6.76
CA TRP A 325 -16.57 15.91 7.11
C TRP A 325 -15.20 15.25 7.32
N ASN A 326 -15.08 13.93 7.16
CA ASN A 326 -13.83 13.21 7.35
C ASN A 326 -13.41 12.33 6.16
N CYS A 327 -12.14 11.91 6.21
CA CYS A 327 -11.43 11.21 5.16
C CYS A 327 -10.95 9.84 5.64
N GLY A 328 -11.88 8.98 6.04
CA GLY A 328 -11.55 7.71 6.70
C GLY A 328 -11.01 6.58 5.80
N THR A 329 -10.88 6.79 4.49
CA THR A 329 -10.44 5.78 3.50
C THR A 329 -9.27 6.32 2.70
N TRP A 330 -8.58 5.48 1.91
CA TRP A 330 -7.46 5.87 1.06
C TRP A 330 -7.71 7.05 0.11
N MET A 331 -8.97 7.29 -0.26
CA MET A 331 -9.36 8.50 -0.97
C MET A 331 -9.54 9.67 0.03
N ASP A 332 -8.44 10.20 0.56
CA ASP A 332 -8.44 11.03 1.79
C ASP A 332 -8.16 12.53 1.61
N LYS A 333 -8.29 13.06 0.40
CA LYS A 333 -8.02 14.49 0.16
C LYS A 333 -8.98 15.41 0.94
N MET A 334 -8.43 16.08 1.96
CA MET A 334 -9.08 17.19 2.67
C MET A 334 -8.85 18.51 1.91
N GLY A 335 -9.93 19.18 1.51
CA GLY A 335 -9.86 20.46 0.81
C GLY A 335 -9.25 21.57 1.67
N SER A 336 -8.52 22.48 1.03
CA SER A 336 -7.71 23.48 1.73
C SER A 336 -7.72 24.87 1.08
N SER A 337 -8.57 25.12 0.07
CA SER A 337 -8.66 26.42 -0.60
C SER A 337 -9.80 27.25 -0.02
N ASP A 338 -9.47 28.44 0.48
CA ASP A 338 -10.46 29.45 0.87
C ASP A 338 -11.09 30.09 -0.36
N ALA A 339 -10.29 30.40 -1.38
CA ALA A 339 -10.75 31.06 -2.61
C ALA A 339 -11.79 30.22 -3.38
N ALA A 340 -11.67 28.89 -3.32
CA ALA A 340 -12.61 27.96 -3.92
C ALA A 340 -13.71 27.49 -2.94
N GLY A 341 -13.66 27.91 -1.67
CA GLY A 341 -14.62 27.49 -0.65
C GLY A 341 -14.58 25.99 -0.30
N THR A 342 -13.43 25.34 -0.47
CA THR A 342 -13.22 23.91 -0.23
C THR A 342 -12.51 23.60 1.09
N ARG A 343 -11.99 24.61 1.81
CA ARG A 343 -11.32 24.40 3.09
C ARG A 343 -12.18 23.58 4.06
N GLY A 344 -11.62 22.48 4.56
CA GLY A 344 -12.25 21.61 5.54
C GLY A 344 -13.36 20.71 4.97
N LYS A 345 -13.56 20.71 3.65
CA LYS A 345 -14.47 19.78 2.97
C LYS A 345 -13.65 18.63 2.38
N PRO A 346 -13.93 17.37 2.74
CA PRO A 346 -13.40 16.21 2.03
C PRO A 346 -13.79 16.25 0.55
N ALA A 347 -12.86 15.91 -0.33
CA ALA A 347 -13.17 15.73 -1.75
C ALA A 347 -13.95 14.46 -2.03
N THR A 348 -13.69 13.43 -1.23
CA THR A 348 -14.23 12.08 -1.37
C THR A 348 -14.56 11.51 0.01
N PRO A 349 -15.54 12.08 0.75
CA PRO A 349 -16.02 11.44 1.96
C PRO A 349 -16.65 10.11 1.56
N ARG A 350 -16.08 9.00 2.06
CA ARG A 350 -16.55 7.63 1.81
C ARG A 350 -17.07 7.02 3.10
N ASP A 351 -17.97 7.75 3.75
CA ASP A 351 -18.65 7.32 4.96
C ASP A 351 -19.71 6.25 4.64
N GLY A 352 -20.28 5.64 5.68
CA GLY A 352 -21.08 4.44 5.52
C GLY A 352 -20.21 3.20 5.27
N SER A 353 -20.70 2.27 4.45
CA SER A 353 -20.05 0.97 4.20
C SER A 353 -19.27 0.98 2.88
N ALA A 354 -18.01 1.41 2.93
CA ALA A 354 -17.11 1.36 1.76
C ALA A 354 -16.83 -0.08 1.32
N VAL A 355 -16.90 -0.34 0.01
CA VAL A 355 -16.90 -1.69 -0.56
C VAL A 355 -15.67 -2.52 -0.19
N GLU A 356 -14.48 -1.91 -0.21
CA GLU A 356 -13.24 -2.60 0.15
C GLU A 356 -13.17 -2.94 1.64
N LEU A 357 -13.76 -2.12 2.52
CA LEU A 357 -13.76 -2.40 3.96
C LEU A 357 -14.71 -3.53 4.30
N VAL A 358 -15.83 -3.64 3.60
CA VAL A 358 -16.73 -4.80 3.73
C VAL A 358 -16.04 -6.06 3.24
N GLY A 359 -15.33 -6.01 2.11
CA GLY A 359 -14.53 -7.14 1.59
C GLY A 359 -13.41 -7.56 2.54
N LEU A 360 -12.62 -6.61 3.06
CA LEU A 360 -11.55 -6.89 4.00
C LEU A 360 -12.10 -7.40 5.34
N CYS A 361 -13.23 -6.87 5.82
CA CYS A 361 -13.93 -7.39 7.00
C CYS A 361 -14.37 -8.84 6.78
N LYS A 362 -14.97 -9.16 5.62
CA LYS A 362 -15.31 -10.54 5.24
C LYS A 362 -14.08 -11.45 5.29
N ALA A 363 -12.97 -11.02 4.71
CA ALA A 363 -11.72 -11.78 4.72
C ALA A 363 -11.22 -12.03 6.16
N ALA A 364 -11.27 -11.01 7.02
CA ALA A 364 -10.87 -11.09 8.42
C ALA A 364 -11.76 -12.05 9.23
N VAL A 365 -13.09 -11.92 9.18
CA VAL A 365 -13.98 -12.79 9.97
C VAL A 365 -13.92 -14.24 9.51
N ARG A 366 -13.80 -14.48 8.19
CA ARG A 366 -13.53 -15.81 7.62
C ARG A 366 -12.23 -16.40 8.16
N PHE A 367 -11.17 -15.59 8.17
CA PHE A 367 -9.85 -15.99 8.66
C PHE A 367 -9.90 -16.34 10.15
N LEU A 368 -10.50 -15.50 10.99
CA LEU A 368 -10.60 -15.72 12.44
C LEU A 368 -11.48 -16.93 12.78
N ALA A 369 -12.59 -17.12 12.07
CA ALA A 369 -13.41 -18.34 12.19
C ALA A 369 -12.58 -19.61 11.93
N ARG A 370 -11.75 -19.61 10.88
CA ARG A 370 -10.84 -20.73 10.59
C ARG A 370 -9.80 -20.92 11.68
N MET A 371 -9.11 -19.84 12.10
CA MET A 371 -8.08 -19.92 13.14
C MET A 371 -8.62 -20.39 14.49
N TYR A 372 -9.86 -20.03 14.83
CA TYR A 372 -10.54 -20.56 16.02
C TYR A 372 -10.78 -22.06 15.91
N ARG A 373 -11.34 -22.52 14.78
CA ARG A 373 -11.61 -23.94 14.53
C ARG A 373 -10.35 -24.81 14.56
N GLU A 374 -9.23 -24.26 14.08
CA GLU A 374 -7.92 -24.92 14.08
C GLU A 374 -7.16 -24.80 15.41
N GLY A 375 -7.69 -24.09 16.41
CA GLY A 375 -7.08 -23.95 17.74
C GLY A 375 -5.92 -22.94 17.80
N HIS A 376 -5.77 -22.08 16.79
CA HIS A 376 -4.75 -21.04 16.71
C HIS A 376 -5.21 -19.68 17.26
N PHE A 377 -6.52 -19.46 17.39
CA PHE A 377 -7.12 -18.24 17.93
C PHE A 377 -8.11 -18.59 19.04
N PRO A 378 -8.01 -18.02 20.25
CA PRO A 378 -8.81 -18.49 21.40
C PRO A 378 -10.25 -17.96 21.42
N HIS A 379 -10.54 -16.89 20.67
CA HIS A 379 -11.85 -16.22 20.71
C HIS A 379 -12.76 -16.71 19.58
N SER A 380 -14.00 -17.09 19.91
CA SER A 380 -14.96 -17.65 18.95
C SER A 380 -15.81 -16.60 18.22
N GLY A 381 -15.81 -15.36 18.70
CA GLY A 381 -16.69 -14.30 18.22
C GLY A 381 -16.58 -12.99 19.00
N VAL A 382 -17.62 -12.18 18.90
CA VAL A 382 -17.72 -10.82 19.45
C VAL A 382 -19.08 -10.60 20.11
N THR A 383 -19.13 -9.74 21.12
CA THR A 383 -20.36 -9.46 21.89
C THR A 383 -20.58 -7.96 22.06
N ARG A 384 -21.71 -7.44 21.59
CA ARG A 384 -22.14 -6.06 21.84
C ARG A 384 -23.08 -6.01 23.02
N THR A 385 -22.85 -5.06 23.93
CA THR A 385 -23.81 -4.68 24.97
C THR A 385 -24.60 -3.47 24.47
N ASN A 386 -25.91 -3.64 24.36
CA ASN A 386 -26.86 -2.61 23.94
C ASN A 386 -27.15 -1.64 25.10
N LYS A 387 -27.76 -0.49 24.79
CA LYS A 387 -28.06 0.56 25.80
C LYS A 387 -29.00 0.11 26.92
N ASP A 388 -29.86 -0.87 26.65
CA ASP A 388 -30.77 -1.48 27.61
C ASP A 388 -30.10 -2.59 28.46
N GLY A 389 -28.79 -2.81 28.28
CA GLY A 389 -28.03 -3.85 28.96
C GLY A 389 -28.15 -5.24 28.30
N SER A 390 -29.00 -5.41 27.29
CA SER A 390 -29.08 -6.67 26.55
C SER A 390 -27.79 -6.92 25.76
N GLN A 391 -27.40 -8.18 25.62
CA GLN A 391 -26.21 -8.56 24.85
C GLN A 391 -26.60 -9.23 23.55
N THR A 392 -25.87 -8.89 22.49
CA THR A 392 -25.93 -9.56 21.19
C THR A 392 -24.55 -10.09 20.88
N SER A 393 -24.42 -11.41 20.72
CA SER A 393 -23.15 -12.06 20.40
C SER A 393 -23.24 -12.72 19.05
N TRP A 394 -22.19 -12.58 18.23
CA TRP A 394 -22.01 -13.32 16.99
C TRP A 394 -20.72 -14.11 17.05
N ARG A 395 -20.77 -15.38 16.65
CA ARG A 395 -19.57 -16.12 16.25
C ARG A 395 -18.99 -15.49 15.00
N TYR A 396 -17.68 -15.62 14.80
CA TYR A 396 -17.06 -15.14 13.56
C TYR A 396 -17.67 -15.78 12.30
N GLU A 397 -18.07 -17.05 12.37
CA GLU A 397 -18.80 -17.75 11.30
C GLU A 397 -20.18 -17.14 11.01
N GLU A 398 -20.89 -16.67 12.04
CA GLU A 398 -22.20 -16.04 11.87
C GLU A 398 -22.07 -14.64 11.27
N TRP A 399 -21.04 -13.89 11.67
CA TRP A 399 -20.72 -12.60 11.07
C TRP A 399 -20.33 -12.77 9.60
N ASP A 400 -19.47 -13.76 9.29
CA ASP A 400 -19.07 -14.14 7.94
C ASP A 400 -20.29 -14.40 7.03
N ALA A 401 -21.22 -15.23 7.50
CA ALA A 401 -22.44 -15.57 6.77
C ALA A 401 -23.36 -14.37 6.58
N ARG A 402 -23.49 -13.47 7.57
CA ARG A 402 -24.30 -12.24 7.44
C ARG A 402 -23.80 -11.35 6.31
N ILE A 403 -22.49 -11.12 6.23
CA ILE A 403 -21.91 -10.33 5.14
C ILE A 403 -22.19 -11.01 3.80
N ALA A 404 -21.92 -12.32 3.68
CA ALA A 404 -22.15 -13.07 2.45
C ALA A 404 -23.61 -13.00 1.96
N ASN A 405 -24.58 -13.14 2.87
CA ASN A 405 -26.01 -13.14 2.53
C ASN A 405 -26.55 -11.77 2.10
N ASN A 406 -25.83 -10.67 2.39
CA ASN A 406 -26.29 -9.32 2.10
C ASN A 406 -25.43 -8.58 1.06
N PHE A 407 -24.18 -8.97 0.85
CA PHE A 407 -23.24 -8.21 -0.01
C PHE A 407 -23.77 -7.98 -1.42
N GLU A 408 -24.05 -9.05 -2.15
CA GLU A 408 -24.44 -8.98 -3.55
C GLU A 408 -25.70 -8.12 -3.74
N SER A 409 -26.73 -8.31 -2.91
CA SER A 409 -28.01 -7.59 -3.05
C SER A 409 -27.92 -6.09 -2.70
N GLN A 410 -26.95 -5.69 -1.89
CA GLN A 410 -26.78 -4.30 -1.46
C GLN A 410 -25.85 -3.51 -2.38
N PHE A 411 -24.78 -4.15 -2.89
CA PHE A 411 -23.76 -3.50 -3.71
C PHE A 411 -23.98 -3.65 -5.21
N TRP A 412 -24.64 -4.71 -5.71
CA TRP A 412 -24.83 -4.89 -7.15
C TRP A 412 -25.84 -3.89 -7.73
N VAL A 413 -25.48 -3.26 -8.86
CA VAL A 413 -26.38 -2.44 -9.68
C VAL A 413 -26.67 -3.20 -10.98
N PRO A 414 -27.88 -3.77 -11.16
CA PRO A 414 -28.20 -4.57 -12.33
C PRO A 414 -28.16 -3.80 -13.65
N SER A 415 -27.87 -4.51 -14.74
CA SER A 415 -27.81 -3.96 -16.11
C SER A 415 -29.13 -3.33 -16.58
N ALA A 416 -30.26 -3.77 -16.02
CA ALA A 416 -31.58 -3.18 -16.25
C ALA A 416 -32.20 -2.74 -14.92
N PRO A 417 -32.96 -1.62 -14.88
CA PRO A 417 -33.63 -1.17 -13.68
C PRO A 417 -34.53 -2.26 -13.07
N THR A 418 -34.45 -2.46 -11.76
CA THR A 418 -35.35 -3.34 -11.03
C THR A 418 -36.23 -2.56 -10.05
N ALA A 419 -37.40 -3.11 -9.72
CA ALA A 419 -38.33 -2.48 -8.78
C ALA A 419 -37.80 -2.40 -7.33
N SER A 420 -36.72 -3.13 -7.01
CA SER A 420 -36.08 -3.14 -5.70
C SER A 420 -34.97 -2.09 -5.55
N GLU A 421 -34.64 -1.34 -6.61
CA GLU A 421 -33.65 -0.26 -6.53
C GLU A 421 -34.22 0.91 -5.72
N GLU A 422 -33.52 1.31 -4.64
CA GLU A 422 -33.98 2.41 -3.78
C GLU A 422 -33.85 3.78 -4.44
N ARG A 423 -32.76 4.00 -5.21
CA ARG A 423 -32.43 5.28 -5.86
C ARG A 423 -31.97 5.09 -7.31
N PRO A 424 -32.84 4.55 -8.20
CA PRO A 424 -32.51 4.36 -9.61
C PRO A 424 -32.19 5.68 -10.34
N ASP A 425 -32.66 6.81 -9.79
CA ASP A 425 -32.40 8.17 -10.27
C ASP A 425 -30.95 8.63 -10.09
N LEU A 426 -30.19 7.99 -9.18
CA LEU A 426 -28.79 8.32 -8.91
C LEU A 426 -27.79 7.40 -9.64
N VAL A 427 -28.28 6.44 -10.43
CA VAL A 427 -27.45 5.47 -11.13
C VAL A 427 -26.89 6.09 -12.42
N ASN A 428 -25.59 6.42 -12.43
CA ASN A 428 -24.88 6.86 -13.64
C ASN A 428 -24.59 5.68 -14.59
N ARG A 429 -24.03 4.58 -14.05
CA ARG A 429 -23.73 3.35 -14.81
C ARG A 429 -24.34 2.11 -14.17
N ARG A 430 -24.61 1.11 -15.02
CA ARG A 430 -25.21 -0.17 -14.65
C ARG A 430 -24.29 -1.33 -14.94
N GLY A 431 -24.55 -2.48 -14.31
CA GLY A 431 -23.64 -3.63 -14.36
C GLY A 431 -22.37 -3.37 -13.56
N ILE A 432 -22.48 -2.65 -12.44
CA ILE A 432 -21.38 -2.26 -11.56
C ILE A 432 -21.65 -2.72 -10.13
N TYR A 433 -20.61 -2.74 -9.31
CA TYR A 433 -20.75 -2.75 -7.86
C TYR A 433 -20.59 -1.31 -7.35
N LYS A 434 -21.52 -0.90 -6.48
CA LYS A 434 -21.49 0.37 -5.76
C LYS A 434 -20.15 0.57 -5.05
N ASP A 435 -19.71 1.83 -4.94
CA ASP A 435 -18.49 2.16 -4.21
C ASP A 435 -18.68 2.12 -2.69
N SER A 436 -19.89 2.45 -2.24
CA SER A 436 -20.31 2.39 -0.85
C SER A 436 -21.80 2.05 -0.74
N VAL A 437 -22.23 1.71 0.49
CA VAL A 437 -23.65 1.60 0.84
C VAL A 437 -23.93 2.45 2.08
N GLY A 438 -24.90 3.35 1.94
CA GLY A 438 -25.39 4.19 3.04
C GLY A 438 -24.46 5.36 3.35
N ALA A 439 -23.77 5.91 2.35
CA ALA A 439 -23.05 7.17 2.51
C ALA A 439 -24.01 8.34 2.77
N THR A 440 -23.56 9.35 3.51
CA THR A 440 -24.35 10.56 3.80
C THR A 440 -24.78 11.29 2.52
N GLN A 441 -23.93 11.27 1.49
CA GLN A 441 -24.22 11.81 0.16
C GLN A 441 -24.68 10.67 -0.77
N PRO A 442 -25.99 10.47 -1.02
CA PRO A 442 -26.47 9.20 -1.57
C PRO A 442 -25.99 8.86 -2.99
N TRP A 443 -25.54 9.85 -3.78
CA TRP A 443 -25.03 9.61 -5.13
C TRP A 443 -23.63 9.00 -5.13
N THR A 444 -22.84 9.17 -4.06
CA THR A 444 -21.47 8.63 -3.99
C THR A 444 -21.48 7.10 -3.95
N ASP A 445 -22.52 6.49 -3.36
CA ASP A 445 -22.75 5.05 -3.40
C ASP A 445 -22.74 4.49 -4.84
N TYR A 446 -23.28 5.23 -5.80
CA TYR A 446 -23.49 4.78 -7.19
C TYR A 446 -22.36 5.18 -8.15
N GLN A 447 -21.26 5.74 -7.65
CA GLN A 447 -20.12 6.09 -8.50
C GLN A 447 -19.34 4.85 -8.90
N LEU A 448 -18.99 4.75 -10.19
CA LEU A 448 -18.06 3.73 -10.66
C LEU A 448 -16.63 4.15 -10.28
N ARG A 449 -16.03 3.35 -9.39
CA ARG A 449 -14.66 3.52 -8.86
C ARG A 449 -13.92 2.19 -8.83
N PRO A 450 -12.57 2.16 -8.75
CA PRO A 450 -11.81 0.91 -8.79
C PRO A 450 -11.86 0.10 -7.48
N ASN A 451 -12.45 0.65 -6.41
CA ASN A 451 -12.35 0.09 -5.05
C ASN A 451 -12.98 -1.30 -4.88
N PHE A 452 -14.03 -1.63 -5.62
CA PHE A 452 -14.69 -2.95 -5.54
C PHE A 452 -13.75 -4.10 -5.93
N THR A 453 -12.71 -3.82 -6.72
CA THR A 453 -11.71 -4.82 -7.11
C THR A 453 -10.90 -5.33 -5.91
N VAL A 454 -10.75 -4.53 -4.86
CA VAL A 454 -10.16 -4.97 -3.60
C VAL A 454 -11.03 -6.06 -2.97
N ALA A 455 -12.32 -5.81 -2.82
CA ALA A 455 -13.26 -6.79 -2.27
C ALA A 455 -13.29 -8.09 -3.08
N MET A 456 -13.24 -7.99 -4.41
CA MET A 456 -13.15 -9.13 -5.32
C MET A 456 -11.92 -10.01 -5.08
N VAL A 457 -10.76 -9.41 -4.75
CA VAL A 457 -9.53 -10.17 -4.50
C VAL A 457 -9.53 -10.80 -3.11
N VAL A 458 -9.94 -10.07 -2.08
CA VAL A 458 -9.80 -10.53 -0.68
C VAL A 458 -10.94 -11.47 -0.27
N ALA A 459 -12.11 -11.34 -0.90
CA ALA A 459 -13.32 -12.10 -0.62
C ALA A 459 -14.13 -12.39 -1.91
N PRO A 460 -13.57 -13.13 -2.89
CA PRO A 460 -14.23 -13.43 -4.16
C PRO A 460 -15.57 -14.17 -4.00
N GLU A 461 -15.76 -14.90 -2.90
CA GLU A 461 -16.99 -15.64 -2.60
C GLU A 461 -18.22 -14.74 -2.40
N LEU A 462 -18.03 -13.42 -2.24
CA LEU A 462 -19.13 -12.47 -2.11
C LEU A 462 -19.85 -12.19 -3.43
N PHE A 463 -19.25 -12.57 -4.56
CA PHE A 463 -19.67 -12.11 -5.88
C PHE A 463 -20.28 -13.24 -6.71
N LEU A 464 -21.39 -12.95 -7.38
CA LEU A 464 -21.86 -13.80 -8.47
C LEU A 464 -20.91 -13.65 -9.66
N THR A 465 -20.36 -14.77 -10.15
CA THR A 465 -19.32 -14.79 -11.21
C THR A 465 -19.70 -13.95 -12.44
N SER A 466 -20.96 -14.05 -12.90
CA SER A 466 -21.44 -13.29 -14.06
C SER A 466 -21.45 -11.78 -13.83
N ASN A 467 -21.86 -11.36 -12.63
CA ASN A 467 -21.94 -9.96 -12.24
C ASN A 467 -20.54 -9.39 -12.01
N ALA A 468 -19.67 -10.14 -11.35
CA ALA A 468 -18.26 -9.80 -11.19
C ALA A 468 -17.57 -9.58 -12.54
N TRP A 469 -17.72 -10.54 -13.46
CA TRP A 469 -17.15 -10.43 -14.79
C TRP A 469 -17.70 -9.25 -15.57
N GLN A 470 -19.01 -8.96 -15.47
CA GLN A 470 -19.61 -7.78 -16.08
C GLN A 470 -19.02 -6.48 -15.51
N ALA A 471 -18.93 -6.34 -14.19
CA ALA A 471 -18.36 -5.15 -13.55
C ALA A 471 -16.88 -4.95 -13.91
N LEU A 472 -16.11 -6.04 -14.00
CA LEU A 472 -14.70 -5.98 -14.41
C LEU A 472 -14.53 -5.50 -15.85
N LYS A 473 -15.42 -5.90 -16.78
CA LYS A 473 -15.42 -5.34 -18.14
C LYS A 473 -15.76 -3.85 -18.15
N VAL A 474 -16.74 -3.42 -17.35
CA VAL A 474 -17.12 -2.00 -17.23
C VAL A 474 -15.97 -1.18 -16.64
N ALA A 475 -15.27 -1.69 -15.62
CA ALA A 475 -14.07 -1.05 -15.07
C ALA A 475 -12.91 -1.02 -16.07
N GLU A 476 -12.70 -2.08 -16.84
CA GLU A 476 -11.71 -2.10 -17.92
C GLU A 476 -12.00 -1.02 -18.97
N GLU A 477 -13.26 -0.90 -19.39
CA GLU A 477 -13.66 0.04 -20.44
C GLU A 477 -13.53 1.50 -20.00
N HIS A 478 -13.87 1.81 -18.75
CA HIS A 478 -14.02 3.21 -18.31
C HIS A 478 -12.95 3.68 -17.33
N LEU A 479 -12.34 2.78 -16.56
CA LEU A 479 -11.39 3.15 -15.51
C LEU A 479 -9.93 2.79 -15.86
N LEU A 480 -9.67 1.81 -16.72
CA LEU A 480 -8.30 1.43 -17.05
C LEU A 480 -7.58 2.55 -17.83
N GLY A 481 -6.54 3.11 -17.21
CA GLY A 481 -5.57 3.98 -17.86
C GLY A 481 -4.36 3.20 -18.39
N PRO A 482 -3.36 3.89 -18.97
CA PRO A 482 -2.14 3.25 -19.47
C PRO A 482 -1.30 2.57 -18.38
N LEU A 483 -1.20 3.20 -17.21
CA LEU A 483 -0.48 2.69 -16.03
C LEU A 483 -1.39 2.51 -14.82
N GLY A 484 -2.25 3.49 -14.53
CA GLY A 484 -3.14 3.44 -13.37
C GLY A 484 -4.60 3.17 -13.71
N MET A 485 -5.41 3.03 -12.67
CA MET A 485 -6.87 3.04 -12.74
C MET A 485 -7.37 4.44 -12.39
N LYS A 486 -8.22 5.03 -13.24
CA LYS A 486 -8.93 6.26 -12.94
C LYS A 486 -9.73 6.08 -11.67
N THR A 487 -9.59 7.04 -10.76
CA THR A 487 -10.24 6.99 -9.44
C THR A 487 -11.74 7.26 -9.47
N LEU A 488 -12.23 7.83 -10.58
CA LEU A 488 -13.64 8.08 -10.85
C LEU A 488 -13.89 7.93 -12.36
N ASP A 489 -15.08 7.47 -12.69
CA ASP A 489 -15.62 7.39 -14.05
C ASP A 489 -15.59 8.74 -14.79
N PRO A 490 -15.01 8.80 -16.01
CA PRO A 490 -14.99 10.02 -16.83
C PRO A 490 -16.35 10.64 -17.17
N SER A 491 -17.47 9.90 -17.11
CA SER A 491 -18.79 10.50 -17.35
C SER A 491 -19.39 11.18 -16.12
N ASP A 492 -18.79 11.02 -14.94
CA ASP A 492 -19.26 11.64 -13.72
C ASP A 492 -18.97 13.15 -13.73
N TRP A 493 -19.93 13.94 -13.24
CA TRP A 493 -19.81 15.40 -13.18
C TRP A 493 -18.62 15.88 -12.34
N ALA A 494 -18.16 15.08 -11.36
CA ALA A 494 -17.03 15.40 -10.50
C ALA A 494 -15.67 15.02 -11.10
N TYR A 495 -15.63 14.34 -12.26
CA TYR A 495 -14.39 13.88 -12.87
C TYR A 495 -13.46 15.05 -13.27
N CYS A 496 -12.22 14.99 -12.79
CA CYS A 496 -11.10 15.88 -13.10
C CYS A 496 -9.78 15.08 -13.02
N GLY A 497 -9.30 14.57 -14.16
CA GLY A 497 -8.18 13.62 -14.20
C GLY A 497 -6.77 14.19 -13.97
N ASP A 498 -6.59 15.51 -14.00
CA ASP A 498 -5.26 16.14 -13.93
C ASP A 498 -5.03 16.79 -12.57
N TYR A 499 -4.26 16.12 -11.71
CA TYR A 499 -3.92 16.61 -10.37
C TYR A 499 -2.83 17.66 -10.43
N ASN A 500 -3.08 18.80 -9.77
CA ASN A 500 -2.11 19.83 -9.48
C ASN A 500 -2.35 20.39 -8.08
N ASN A 501 -1.49 20.02 -7.12
CA ASN A 501 -1.61 20.46 -5.73
C ASN A 501 -1.37 21.96 -5.55
N ASP A 502 -0.64 22.60 -6.47
CA ASP A 502 -0.27 24.01 -6.40
C ASP A 502 -1.32 24.92 -7.05
N ASN A 503 -2.40 24.35 -7.59
CA ASN A 503 -3.46 25.10 -8.27
C ASN A 503 -4.14 26.11 -7.32
N GLN A 504 -3.89 27.40 -7.52
CA GLN A 504 -4.44 28.51 -6.74
C GLN A 504 -5.74 29.11 -7.30
N SER A 505 -6.41 28.43 -8.24
CA SER A 505 -7.67 28.93 -8.81
C SER A 505 -8.82 28.89 -7.79
N SER A 506 -9.91 29.56 -8.14
CA SER A 506 -11.18 29.49 -7.40
C SER A 506 -12.08 28.32 -7.84
N ASP A 507 -11.60 27.43 -8.72
CA ASP A 507 -12.37 26.26 -9.13
C ASP A 507 -12.37 25.19 -8.02
N PRO A 508 -13.53 24.89 -7.41
CA PRO A 508 -13.61 23.94 -6.30
C PRO A 508 -13.21 22.51 -6.69
N LYS A 509 -13.21 22.15 -7.97
CA LYS A 509 -12.83 20.79 -8.38
C LYS A 509 -11.34 20.54 -8.32
N VAL A 510 -10.51 21.56 -8.54
CA VAL A 510 -9.06 21.40 -8.74
C VAL A 510 -8.20 22.22 -7.78
N ALA A 511 -8.76 23.25 -7.13
CA ALA A 511 -8.01 24.11 -6.22
C ALA A 511 -7.32 23.30 -5.12
N HIS A 512 -6.03 23.56 -4.93
CA HIS A 512 -5.14 22.83 -4.01
C HIS A 512 -5.18 21.31 -4.19
N GLY A 513 -5.44 20.85 -5.41
CA GLY A 513 -5.49 19.44 -5.77
C GLY A 513 -6.69 18.70 -5.19
N PHE A 514 -7.84 19.37 -5.03
CA PHE A 514 -9.09 18.75 -4.55
C PHE A 514 -9.47 17.49 -5.34
N ASN A 515 -9.09 17.41 -6.61
CA ASN A 515 -9.34 16.26 -7.49
C ASN A 515 -8.41 15.04 -7.28
N TYR A 516 -7.59 14.97 -6.22
CA TYR A 516 -6.60 13.90 -6.02
C TYR A 516 -7.14 12.46 -6.21
N HIS A 517 -8.42 12.24 -5.88
CA HIS A 517 -9.13 10.97 -6.08
C HIS A 517 -10.43 11.13 -6.88
N GLN A 518 -10.49 12.10 -7.80
CA GLN A 518 -11.67 12.37 -8.62
C GLN A 518 -11.36 12.23 -10.12
N GLY A 519 -10.47 11.32 -10.50
CA GLY A 519 -10.08 11.12 -11.90
C GLY A 519 -8.64 10.69 -12.12
N PRO A 520 -7.63 11.20 -11.36
CA PRO A 520 -6.25 10.77 -11.53
C PRO A 520 -6.12 9.25 -11.50
N GLU A 521 -5.16 8.76 -12.27
CA GLU A 521 -4.95 7.34 -12.54
C GLU A 521 -3.96 6.77 -11.54
N TRP A 522 -4.48 6.14 -10.49
CA TRP A 522 -3.65 5.56 -9.42
C TRP A 522 -3.12 4.19 -9.81
N VAL A 523 -1.87 3.89 -9.48
CA VAL A 523 -1.23 2.65 -9.97
C VAL A 523 -1.59 1.45 -9.11
N TRP A 524 -1.55 1.54 -7.77
CA TRP A 524 -1.82 0.38 -6.90
C TRP A 524 -3.15 -0.38 -7.17
N PRO A 525 -4.29 0.27 -7.54
CA PRO A 525 -5.53 -0.45 -7.85
C PRO A 525 -5.43 -1.33 -9.10
N ILE A 526 -4.43 -1.11 -9.98
CA ILE A 526 -4.19 -2.00 -11.12
C ILE A 526 -3.93 -3.43 -10.67
N GLY A 527 -3.24 -3.60 -9.53
CA GLY A 527 -2.90 -4.92 -9.02
C GLY A 527 -4.15 -5.69 -8.58
N PHE A 528 -5.07 -5.02 -7.90
CA PHE A 528 -6.34 -5.61 -7.49
C PHE A 528 -7.26 -5.89 -8.69
N PHE A 529 -7.36 -4.94 -9.62
CA PHE A 529 -8.13 -5.11 -10.86
C PHE A 529 -7.65 -6.33 -11.68
N LEU A 530 -6.36 -6.45 -11.95
CA LEU A 530 -5.81 -7.54 -12.74
C LEU A 530 -5.93 -8.89 -12.03
N ARG A 531 -5.69 -8.96 -10.72
CA ARG A 531 -5.90 -10.18 -9.93
C ARG A 531 -7.35 -10.63 -9.90
N ALA A 532 -8.29 -9.69 -9.75
CA ALA A 532 -9.72 -9.97 -9.84
C ALA A 532 -10.10 -10.52 -11.22
N ARG A 533 -9.62 -9.90 -12.31
CA ARG A 533 -9.83 -10.41 -13.68
C ARG A 533 -9.30 -11.81 -13.88
N LEU A 534 -8.07 -12.09 -13.45
CA LEU A 534 -7.47 -13.41 -13.55
C LEU A 534 -8.29 -14.47 -12.78
N HIS A 535 -8.78 -14.13 -11.58
CA HIS A 535 -9.61 -15.03 -10.78
C HIS A 535 -10.96 -15.34 -11.46
N PHE A 536 -11.71 -14.31 -11.87
CA PHE A 536 -13.05 -14.51 -12.42
C PHE A 536 -13.07 -15.02 -13.87
N ALA A 537 -11.98 -14.84 -14.64
CA ALA A 537 -11.91 -15.30 -16.02
C ALA A 537 -12.07 -16.83 -16.14
N GLU A 538 -11.41 -17.58 -15.25
CA GLU A 538 -11.51 -19.03 -15.20
C GLU A 538 -12.93 -19.48 -14.84
N LEU A 539 -13.50 -18.89 -13.78
CA LEU A 539 -14.85 -19.21 -13.31
C LEU A 539 -15.93 -18.90 -14.35
N GLN A 540 -15.78 -17.81 -15.12
CA GLN A 540 -16.78 -17.37 -16.08
C GLN A 540 -16.75 -18.14 -17.39
N GLY A 541 -15.55 -18.43 -17.91
CA GLY A 541 -15.38 -18.91 -19.29
C GLY A 541 -14.35 -20.01 -19.46
N GLY A 542 -13.93 -20.65 -18.38
CA GLY A 542 -12.97 -21.74 -18.36
C GLY A 542 -11.58 -21.35 -18.87
N ALA A 543 -10.79 -22.36 -19.20
CA ALA A 543 -9.39 -22.22 -19.62
C ALA A 543 -9.19 -21.26 -20.81
N GLY A 544 -10.13 -21.25 -21.78
CA GLY A 544 -10.04 -20.37 -22.94
C GLY A 544 -10.20 -18.88 -22.61
N CYS A 545 -11.10 -18.54 -21.67
CA CYS A 545 -11.23 -17.18 -21.18
C CYS A 545 -10.02 -16.78 -20.33
N LEU A 546 -9.57 -17.68 -19.46
CA LEU A 546 -8.37 -17.48 -18.64
C LEU A 546 -7.13 -17.19 -19.50
N ALA A 547 -6.86 -18.00 -20.53
CA ALA A 547 -5.70 -17.82 -21.41
C ALA A 547 -5.70 -16.45 -22.11
N ARG A 548 -6.87 -16.00 -22.60
CA ARG A 548 -7.01 -14.65 -23.17
C ARG A 548 -6.77 -13.55 -22.14
N THR A 549 -7.29 -13.73 -20.92
CA THR A 549 -7.07 -12.79 -19.82
C THR A 549 -5.60 -12.74 -19.42
N ILE A 550 -4.89 -13.87 -19.34
CA ILE A 550 -3.44 -13.93 -19.07
C ILE A 550 -2.67 -13.13 -20.13
N ALA A 551 -2.91 -13.39 -21.42
CA ALA A 551 -2.25 -12.66 -22.50
C ALA A 551 -2.53 -11.16 -22.45
N HIS A 552 -3.77 -10.77 -22.15
CA HIS A 552 -4.16 -9.37 -22.03
C HIS A 552 -3.53 -8.70 -20.79
N THR A 553 -3.44 -9.39 -19.66
CA THR A 553 -2.74 -8.92 -18.45
C THR A 553 -1.28 -8.65 -18.75
N HIS A 554 -0.58 -9.55 -19.47
CA HIS A 554 0.80 -9.31 -19.92
C HIS A 554 0.91 -8.05 -20.80
N ALA A 555 -0.04 -7.83 -21.71
CA ALA A 555 -0.05 -6.62 -22.55
C ALA A 555 -0.21 -5.33 -21.74
N ILE A 556 -1.03 -5.33 -20.68
CA ILE A 556 -1.15 -4.20 -19.75
C ILE A 556 0.16 -4.01 -18.97
N LEU A 557 0.74 -5.09 -18.44
CA LEU A 557 1.94 -5.05 -17.62
C LEU A 557 3.21 -4.69 -18.40
N ALA A 558 3.24 -4.93 -19.72
CA ALA A 558 4.35 -4.49 -20.58
C ALA A 558 4.60 -2.97 -20.48
N ARG A 559 3.54 -2.17 -20.33
CA ARG A 559 3.66 -0.71 -20.12
C ARG A 559 4.31 -0.37 -18.78
N HIS A 560 4.00 -1.14 -17.74
CA HIS A 560 4.58 -0.97 -16.40
C HIS A 560 6.06 -1.32 -16.40
N TYR A 561 6.43 -2.43 -17.05
CA TYR A 561 7.83 -2.79 -17.23
C TYR A 561 8.59 -1.71 -18.00
N SER A 562 8.04 -1.24 -19.11
CA SER A 562 8.63 -0.15 -19.90
C SER A 562 8.80 1.13 -19.06
N TYR A 563 7.79 1.53 -18.30
CA TYR A 563 7.90 2.72 -17.43
C TYR A 563 9.02 2.54 -16.39
N LEU A 564 9.03 1.41 -15.68
CA LEU A 564 10.02 1.12 -14.65
C LEU A 564 11.44 1.17 -15.22
N GLN A 565 11.67 0.59 -16.39
CA GLN A 565 12.98 0.57 -17.05
C GLN A 565 13.45 1.95 -17.52
N ASN A 566 12.53 2.84 -17.89
CA ASN A 566 12.87 4.19 -18.35
C ASN A 566 12.84 5.24 -17.21
N SER A 567 12.34 4.88 -16.03
CA SER A 567 12.33 5.77 -14.87
C SER A 567 13.72 5.88 -14.27
N PRO A 568 14.26 7.10 -14.05
CA PRO A 568 15.51 7.28 -13.31
C PRO A 568 15.47 6.67 -11.91
N TRP A 569 14.27 6.56 -11.33
CA TRP A 569 14.00 5.98 -10.01
C TRP A 569 13.92 4.44 -10.03
N ARG A 570 13.84 3.80 -11.20
CA ARG A 570 13.63 2.34 -11.32
C ARG A 570 12.45 1.84 -10.46
N GLY A 571 11.34 2.58 -10.52
CA GLY A 571 10.11 2.29 -9.78
C GLY A 571 8.87 2.70 -10.56
N LEU A 572 7.70 2.36 -10.00
CA LEU A 572 6.39 2.75 -10.52
C LEU A 572 5.84 3.93 -9.72
N PRO A 573 5.16 4.90 -10.35
CA PRO A 573 4.70 6.09 -9.68
C PRO A 573 3.51 5.79 -8.79
N GLU A 574 3.17 6.75 -7.93
CA GLU A 574 1.95 6.72 -7.13
C GLU A 574 0.71 6.87 -8.00
N LEU A 575 0.71 7.89 -8.86
CA LEU A 575 -0.35 8.16 -9.81
C LEU A 575 0.17 8.79 -11.11
N THR A 576 -0.67 8.76 -12.13
CA THR A 576 -0.54 9.57 -13.34
C THR A 576 -1.74 10.48 -13.49
N ASN A 577 -1.57 11.57 -14.24
CA ASN A 577 -2.69 12.39 -14.69
C ASN A 577 -3.42 11.68 -15.84
N SER A 578 -4.40 12.34 -16.45
CA SER A 578 -5.26 11.72 -17.47
C SER A 578 -4.45 11.04 -18.56
N ASN A 579 -4.83 9.80 -18.91
CA ASN A 579 -4.22 9.03 -20.00
C ASN A 579 -2.72 8.79 -19.81
N GLY A 580 -2.28 8.50 -18.59
CA GLY A 580 -0.88 8.20 -18.28
C GLY A 580 0.06 9.39 -18.35
N THR A 581 -0.46 10.62 -18.41
CA THR A 581 0.38 11.82 -18.47
C THR A 581 1.13 12.04 -17.14
N PHE A 582 2.31 12.64 -17.23
CA PHE A 582 3.15 12.89 -16.06
C PHE A 582 2.44 13.78 -15.04
N CYS A 583 2.52 13.39 -13.77
CA CYS A 583 1.98 14.14 -12.65
C CYS A 583 3.12 14.62 -11.75
N ALA A 584 3.34 15.94 -11.70
CA ALA A 584 4.43 16.52 -10.91
C ALA A 584 4.24 16.34 -9.39
N GLY A 585 2.99 16.20 -8.94
CA GLY A 585 2.66 15.96 -7.53
C GLY A 585 2.69 14.48 -7.12
N SER A 586 2.97 13.56 -8.05
CA SER A 586 3.07 12.12 -7.76
C SER A 586 4.45 11.77 -7.20
N CYS A 587 4.49 10.88 -6.21
CA CYS A 587 5.74 10.17 -5.93
C CYS A 587 6.21 9.39 -7.16
N ALA A 588 7.51 9.40 -7.41
CA ALA A 588 8.10 8.79 -8.61
C ALA A 588 8.28 7.27 -8.46
N THR A 589 8.46 6.79 -7.22
CA THR A 589 8.44 5.37 -6.86
C THR A 589 7.59 5.20 -5.59
N GLN A 590 6.63 4.29 -5.65
CA GLN A 590 5.64 4.10 -4.58
C GLN A 590 5.50 2.64 -4.17
N ALA A 591 5.53 2.40 -2.86
CA ALA A 591 5.62 1.06 -2.28
C ALA A 591 4.42 0.19 -2.68
N TRP A 592 3.19 0.69 -2.50
CA TRP A 592 1.98 -0.08 -2.85
C TRP A 592 1.83 -0.33 -4.35
N SER A 593 2.31 0.57 -5.21
CA SER A 593 2.22 0.43 -6.67
C SER A 593 3.09 -0.73 -7.11
N MET A 594 4.32 -0.79 -6.60
CA MET A 594 5.23 -1.90 -6.89
C MET A 594 4.76 -3.21 -6.24
N GLY A 595 4.34 -3.16 -4.97
CA GLY A 595 3.86 -4.34 -4.24
C GLY A 595 2.65 -4.99 -4.90
N CYS A 596 1.63 -4.21 -5.25
CA CYS A 596 0.40 -4.72 -5.85
C CYS A 596 0.65 -5.30 -7.26
N VAL A 597 1.53 -4.70 -8.07
CA VAL A 597 1.89 -5.25 -9.38
C VAL A 597 2.70 -6.55 -9.24
N LEU A 598 3.60 -6.63 -8.25
CA LEU A 598 4.36 -7.83 -7.96
C LEU A 598 3.44 -9.02 -7.58
N GLU A 599 2.36 -8.76 -6.86
CA GLU A 599 1.33 -9.77 -6.57
C GLU A 599 0.57 -10.25 -7.84
N VAL A 600 0.43 -9.41 -8.87
CA VAL A 600 -0.12 -9.87 -10.17
C VAL A 600 0.83 -10.84 -10.85
N LEU A 601 2.13 -10.56 -10.82
CA LEU A 601 3.15 -11.41 -11.44
C LEU A 601 3.26 -12.77 -10.75
N GLU A 602 3.14 -12.82 -9.43
CA GLU A 602 3.04 -14.08 -8.69
C GLU A 602 1.82 -14.88 -9.14
N LYS A 603 0.66 -14.22 -9.22
CA LYS A 603 -0.57 -14.89 -9.65
C LYS A 603 -0.48 -15.42 -11.08
N LEU A 604 0.12 -14.66 -12.00
CA LEU A 604 0.37 -15.11 -13.37
C LEU A 604 1.26 -16.34 -13.41
N GLN A 605 2.40 -16.31 -12.71
CA GLN A 605 3.32 -17.44 -12.66
C GLN A 605 2.65 -18.69 -12.09
N SER A 606 1.83 -18.53 -11.04
CA SER A 606 1.05 -19.62 -10.44
C SER A 606 0.07 -20.23 -11.44
N LEU A 607 -0.69 -19.40 -12.16
CA LEU A 607 -1.64 -19.84 -13.18
C LEU A 607 -0.95 -20.51 -14.38
N GLU A 608 0.14 -19.96 -14.87
CA GLU A 608 0.90 -20.51 -16.00
C GLU A 608 1.50 -21.87 -15.69
N ARG A 609 2.00 -22.08 -14.45
CA ARG A 609 2.43 -23.40 -13.98
C ARG A 609 1.28 -24.40 -14.00
N SER A 610 0.11 -24.02 -13.48
CA SER A 610 -1.07 -24.90 -13.49
C SER A 610 -1.54 -25.28 -14.90
N LEU A 611 -1.46 -24.35 -15.87
CA LEU A 611 -1.80 -24.64 -17.26
C LEU A 611 -0.75 -25.51 -17.97
N GLY A 612 0.54 -25.35 -17.64
CA GLY A 612 1.62 -26.18 -18.17
C GLY A 612 1.55 -27.63 -17.71
N ASP A 613 1.13 -27.87 -16.46
CA ASP A 613 0.97 -29.21 -15.89
C ASP A 613 -0.26 -29.98 -16.44
N HIS A 614 -1.23 -29.28 -17.01
CA HIS A 614 -2.39 -29.88 -17.70
C HIS A 614 -2.17 -30.16 -19.19
N GLY A 615 -0.98 -29.82 -19.71
CA GLY A 615 -0.61 -29.95 -21.13
C GLY A 615 0.42 -31.03 -21.44
N ASN A 616 0.82 -31.86 -20.46
CA ASN A 616 1.74 -33.00 -20.63
C ASN A 616 1.05 -34.35 -20.41
#